data_AF-A0A1B6LJF2-F1
#
_entry.id   AF-A0A1B6LJF2-F1
#
_cell.length_a   1.000
_cell.length_b   1.000
_cell.length_c   1.000
_cell.angle_alpha   90.00
_cell.angle_beta   90.00
_cell.angle_gamma   90.00
#
_symmetry.space_group_name_H-M   'P 1'
#
loop_
_entity.id
_entity.type
_entity.pdbx_description
1 polymer ?
#
loop_
_entity_poly.entity_id
_entity_poly.type
_entity_poly.pdbx_seq_one_letter_code
_entity_poly.pdbx_strand_id
1 'polypeptide(L)'
;ASGQIQTSVNGVVLQNGLATNQTNNKAATGEEVPQSIVITTRQQYGLPDDAIVYCNFNQLYKIDPPTLQMWVHILKNVPNAVLWLLRFPAVGEQNLQAAAQQLGLPPGRLLFSNVAAKEEHVRRG
;
A
#
# COMPACT_ATOMS: atom_id res chain seq x y z
N ALA A 1 -6.97 8.45 -9.58
CA ALA A 1 -8.34 7.89 -9.58
C ALA A 1 -9.29 8.91 -8.95
N SER A 2 -10.51 9.00 -9.46
CA SER A 2 -11.50 10.07 -9.26
C SER A 2 -11.74 10.51 -7.81
N GLY A 3 -11.69 11.83 -7.59
CA GLY A 3 -11.81 12.51 -6.28
C GLY A 3 -13.22 12.58 -5.69
N GLN A 4 -14.07 11.56 -5.90
CA GLN A 4 -15.31 11.45 -5.14
C GLN A 4 -15.00 10.87 -3.74
N ILE A 5 -15.36 11.63 -2.71
CA ILE A 5 -15.16 11.27 -1.30
C ILE A 5 -16.17 10.18 -0.89
N GLN A 6 -17.41 10.27 -1.38
CA GLN A 6 -18.47 9.31 -1.11
C GLN A 6 -19.53 9.33 -2.22
N THR A 7 -20.36 8.30 -2.26
CA THR A 7 -21.57 8.20 -3.08
C THR A 7 -22.64 7.41 -2.33
N SER A 8 -23.83 7.23 -2.91
CA SER A 8 -24.85 6.35 -2.34
C SER A 8 -25.44 5.42 -3.40
N VAL A 9 -25.74 4.19 -3.01
CA VAL A 9 -26.41 3.18 -3.85
C VAL A 9 -27.58 2.64 -3.05
N ASN A 10 -28.81 2.80 -3.56
CA ASN A 10 -30.04 2.38 -2.89
C ASN A 10 -30.17 2.90 -1.44
N GLY A 11 -29.73 4.15 -1.20
CA GLY A 11 -29.74 4.77 0.13
C GLY A 11 -28.59 4.36 1.06
N VAL A 12 -27.71 3.45 0.64
CA VAL A 12 -26.51 3.04 1.40
C VAL A 12 -25.35 3.95 1.02
N VAL A 13 -24.72 4.59 2.01
CA VAL A 13 -23.55 5.45 1.80
C VAL A 13 -22.30 4.60 1.60
N LEU A 14 -21.63 4.83 0.47
CA LEU A 14 -20.35 4.24 0.11
C LEU A 14 -19.28 5.32 0.19
N GLN A 15 -18.26 5.09 1.00
CA GLN A 15 -17.16 6.02 1.22
C GLN A 15 -15.90 5.54 0.49
N ASN A 16 -15.17 6.47 -0.11
CA ASN A 16 -13.85 6.21 -0.66
C ASN A 16 -12.83 6.02 0.47
N GLY A 17 -12.21 4.84 0.55
CA GLY A 17 -11.25 4.51 1.61
C GLY A 17 -9.99 5.37 1.66
N LEU A 18 -9.68 6.15 0.61
CA LEU A 18 -8.61 7.15 0.65
C LEU A 18 -9.02 8.48 1.31
N ALA A 19 -10.31 8.66 1.61
CA ALA A 19 -10.88 9.93 2.08
C ALA A 19 -11.45 9.85 3.50
N THR A 20 -11.14 8.81 4.27
CA THR A 20 -11.68 8.63 5.64
C THR A 20 -11.31 9.77 6.58
N ASN A 21 -10.12 10.33 6.45
CA ASN A 21 -9.69 11.52 7.20
C ASN A 21 -10.48 12.80 6.83
N GLN A 22 -11.18 12.82 5.70
CA GLN A 22 -12.01 13.96 5.29
C GLN A 22 -13.46 13.83 5.78
N THR A 23 -13.91 12.62 6.13
CA THR A 23 -15.28 12.35 6.55
C THR A 23 -15.41 12.14 8.06
N ASN A 24 -14.51 11.37 8.68
CA ASN A 24 -14.48 11.13 10.11
C ASN A 24 -13.05 10.88 10.59
N ASN A 25 -12.45 11.90 11.20
CA ASN A 25 -11.09 11.83 11.74
C ASN A 25 -10.92 10.77 12.84
N LYS A 26 -11.89 10.61 13.73
CA LYS A 26 -11.82 9.60 14.80
C LYS A 26 -11.87 8.19 14.23
N ALA A 27 -12.67 7.97 13.20
CA ALA A 27 -12.65 6.70 12.48
C ALA A 27 -11.30 6.48 11.78
N ALA A 28 -10.72 7.51 11.15
CA ALA A 28 -9.42 7.42 10.48
C ALA A 28 -8.27 7.10 11.45
N THR A 29 -8.29 7.64 12.67
CA THR A 29 -7.31 7.36 13.73
C THR A 29 -7.54 6.02 14.44
N GLY A 30 -8.68 5.37 14.20
CA GLY A 30 -9.08 4.12 14.85
C GLY A 30 -9.66 4.29 16.25
N GLU A 31 -10.03 5.52 16.63
CA GLU A 31 -10.74 5.82 17.88
C GLU A 31 -12.23 5.44 17.80
N GLU A 32 -12.80 5.44 16.60
CA GLU A 32 -14.18 5.04 16.33
C GLU A 32 -14.26 4.03 15.17
N VAL A 33 -15.36 3.28 15.11
CA VAL A 33 -15.63 2.37 13.98
C VAL A 33 -16.28 3.17 12.84
N PRO A 34 -15.82 3.03 11.58
CA PRO A 34 -16.48 3.64 10.42
C PRO A 34 -17.97 3.27 10.36
N GLN A 35 -18.84 4.28 10.17
CA GLN A 35 -20.30 4.10 10.11
C GLN A 35 -20.83 3.89 8.68
N SER A 36 -19.97 4.05 7.68
CA SER A 36 -20.27 3.90 6.25
C SER A 36 -19.53 2.70 5.66
N ILE A 37 -20.00 2.16 4.54
CA ILE A 37 -19.26 1.13 3.81
C ILE A 37 -18.03 1.78 3.19
N VAL A 38 -16.84 1.31 3.56
CA VAL A 38 -15.57 1.84 3.03
C VAL A 38 -15.10 1.00 1.86
N ILE A 39 -14.94 1.63 0.69
CA ILE A 39 -14.51 0.99 -0.55
C ILE A 39 -12.99 1.10 -0.71
N THR A 40 -12.36 -0.06 -0.86
CA THR A 40 -10.90 -0.20 -1.07
C THR A 40 -10.63 -0.98 -2.35
N THR A 41 -9.71 -0.52 -3.18
CA THR A 41 -9.33 -1.17 -4.44
C THR A 41 -7.81 -1.15 -4.63
N ARG A 42 -7.30 -2.07 -5.44
CA ARG A 42 -5.88 -2.05 -5.86
C ARG A 42 -5.53 -0.79 -6.65
N GLN A 43 -6.44 -0.33 -7.50
CA GLN A 43 -6.28 0.87 -8.31
C GLN A 43 -6.07 2.15 -7.48
N GLN A 44 -6.69 2.26 -6.30
CA GLN A 44 -6.46 3.39 -5.38
C GLN A 44 -4.99 3.52 -4.96
N TYR A 45 -4.26 2.41 -4.94
CA TYR A 45 -2.86 2.35 -4.55
C TYR A 45 -1.90 2.15 -5.74
N GLY A 46 -2.42 2.19 -6.98
CA GLY A 46 -1.62 1.93 -8.18
C GLY A 46 -1.10 0.50 -8.28
N LEU A 47 -1.79 -0.45 -7.65
CA LEU A 47 -1.43 -1.87 -7.66
C LEU A 47 -2.02 -2.58 -8.89
N PRO A 48 -1.30 -3.54 -9.49
CA PRO A 48 -1.81 -4.36 -10.59
C PRO A 48 -2.96 -5.27 -10.15
N ASP A 49 -4.01 -5.37 -10.95
CA ASP A 49 -5.15 -6.26 -10.68
C ASP A 49 -4.82 -7.74 -10.94
N ASP A 50 -3.89 -8.01 -11.85
CA ASP A 50 -3.53 -9.33 -12.39
C ASP A 50 -2.17 -9.85 -11.90
N ALA A 51 -1.79 -9.50 -10.68
CA ALA A 51 -0.54 -9.97 -10.06
C ALA A 51 -0.71 -10.36 -8.60
N ILE A 52 0.23 -11.18 -8.12
CA ILE A 52 0.43 -11.39 -6.69
C ILE A 52 1.06 -10.14 -6.09
N VAL A 53 0.47 -9.62 -5.02
CA VAL A 53 0.99 -8.48 -4.27
C VAL A 53 1.48 -8.99 -2.91
N TYR A 54 2.79 -9.05 -2.74
CA TYR A 54 3.38 -9.19 -1.40
C TYR A 54 3.41 -7.81 -0.74
N CYS A 55 3.29 -7.73 0.58
CA CYS A 55 3.34 -6.45 1.28
C CYS A 55 4.22 -6.49 2.52
N ASN A 56 4.87 -5.36 2.81
CA ASN A 56 5.50 -5.12 4.10
C ASN A 56 5.40 -3.63 4.46
N PHE A 57 4.58 -3.31 5.45
CA PHE A 57 4.37 -1.92 5.89
C PHE A 57 5.15 -1.55 7.16
N ASN A 58 6.25 -2.25 7.44
CA ASN A 58 7.19 -1.79 8.46
C ASN A 58 7.98 -0.58 7.96
N GLN A 59 8.55 0.16 8.91
CA GLN A 59 9.56 1.16 8.57
C GLN A 59 10.78 0.48 7.93
N LEU A 60 11.35 1.14 6.93
CA LEU A 60 12.37 0.55 6.05
C LEU A 60 13.68 0.21 6.78
N TYR A 61 13.94 0.80 7.97
CA TYR A 61 15.10 0.44 8.78
C TYR A 61 15.12 -1.03 9.23
N LYS A 62 13.96 -1.71 9.22
CA LYS A 62 13.86 -3.14 9.55
C LYS A 62 14.25 -4.07 8.39
N ILE A 63 14.54 -3.51 7.22
CA ILE A 63 14.91 -4.27 6.02
C ILE A 63 16.43 -4.25 5.94
N ASP A 64 17.04 -5.40 6.22
CA ASP A 64 18.47 -5.61 6.05
C ASP A 64 18.79 -6.23 4.67
N PRO A 65 20.07 -6.28 4.26
CA PRO A 65 20.44 -6.83 2.96
C PRO A 65 19.99 -8.29 2.74
N PRO A 66 20.11 -9.22 3.71
CA PRO A 66 19.58 -10.58 3.57
C PRO A 66 18.06 -10.62 3.31
N THR A 67 17.28 -9.80 4.02
CA THR A 67 15.83 -9.72 3.83
C THR A 67 15.49 -9.27 2.41
N LEU A 68 16.16 -8.21 1.92
CA LEU A 68 15.95 -7.74 0.55
C LEU A 68 16.35 -8.79 -0.49
N GLN A 69 17.48 -9.49 -0.29
CA GLN A 69 17.93 -10.56 -1.18
C GLN A 69 16.90 -11.70 -1.28
N MET A 70 16.33 -12.11 -0.14
CA MET A 70 15.28 -13.12 -0.12
C MET A 70 14.04 -12.67 -0.90
N TRP A 71 13.61 -11.42 -0.72
CA TRP A 71 12.46 -10.88 -1.47
C TRP A 71 12.74 -10.78 -2.97
N VAL A 72 13.93 -10.33 -3.38
CA VAL A 72 14.32 -10.31 -4.80
C VAL A 72 14.32 -11.72 -5.37
N HIS A 73 14.81 -12.72 -4.62
CA HIS A 73 14.76 -14.12 -5.03
C HIS A 73 13.32 -14.59 -5.26
N ILE A 74 12.40 -14.30 -4.34
CA ILE A 74 10.96 -14.63 -4.49
C ILE A 74 10.39 -13.97 -5.74
N LEU A 75 10.59 -12.66 -5.91
CA LEU A 75 10.04 -11.91 -7.04
C LEU A 75 10.59 -12.39 -8.39
N LYS A 76 11.83 -12.87 -8.45
CA LYS A 76 12.38 -13.48 -9.68
C LYS A 76 11.70 -14.81 -10.02
N ASN A 77 11.27 -15.58 -9.02
CA ASN A 77 10.64 -16.88 -9.22
C ASN A 77 9.11 -16.83 -9.38
N VAL A 78 8.47 -15.71 -9.04
CA VAL A 78 7.04 -15.49 -9.25
C VAL A 78 6.86 -14.39 -10.31
N PRO A 79 6.61 -14.78 -11.59
CA PRO A 79 6.35 -13.81 -12.66
C PRO A 79 5.21 -12.87 -12.30
N ASN A 80 5.30 -11.61 -12.74
CA ASN A 80 4.36 -10.53 -12.51
C ASN A 80 4.13 -10.08 -11.05
N ALA A 81 4.61 -10.83 -10.04
CA ALA A 81 4.42 -10.44 -8.64
C ALA A 81 5.10 -9.10 -8.30
N VAL A 82 4.50 -8.32 -7.42
CA VAL A 82 5.07 -7.06 -6.92
C VAL A 82 5.22 -7.10 -5.41
N LEU A 83 6.16 -6.32 -4.88
CA LEU A 83 6.31 -6.10 -3.45
C LEU A 83 5.91 -4.66 -3.11
N TRP A 84 4.89 -4.52 -2.28
CA TRP A 84 4.34 -3.25 -1.83
C TRP A 84 4.89 -2.85 -0.46
N LEU A 85 5.64 -1.75 -0.42
CA LEU A 85 6.38 -1.29 0.76
C LEU A 85 5.85 0.05 1.27
N LEU A 86 6.08 0.31 2.56
CA LEU A 86 5.85 1.62 3.16
C LEU A 86 7.00 2.58 2.84
N ARG A 87 6.70 3.76 2.30
CA ARG A 87 7.67 4.85 2.06
C ARG A 87 8.02 5.57 3.35
N PHE A 88 8.75 4.92 4.26
CA PHE A 88 9.19 5.56 5.50
C PHE A 88 10.49 4.97 6.08
N PRO A 89 11.57 5.77 6.21
CA PRO A 89 11.69 7.17 5.77
C PRO A 89 11.73 7.30 4.24
N ALA A 90 11.37 8.46 3.70
CA ALA A 90 11.23 8.67 2.26
C ALA A 90 12.51 8.38 1.47
N VAL A 91 13.68 8.72 2.04
CA VAL A 91 15.00 8.44 1.42
C VAL A 91 15.28 6.95 1.22
N GLY A 92 14.62 6.07 1.97
CA GLY A 92 14.81 4.63 1.86
C GLY A 92 14.30 4.03 0.56
N GLU A 93 13.33 4.67 -0.11
CA GLU A 93 12.78 4.18 -1.39
C GLU A 93 13.85 4.12 -2.48
N GLN A 94 14.61 5.20 -2.68
CA GLN A 94 15.66 5.25 -3.70
C GLN A 94 16.76 4.21 -3.43
N ASN A 95 17.15 4.05 -2.16
CA ASN A 95 18.17 3.08 -1.76
C ASN A 95 17.73 1.63 -2.03
N LEU A 96 16.48 1.29 -1.66
CA LEU A 96 15.95 -0.06 -1.89
C LEU A 96 15.75 -0.36 -3.37
N GLN A 97 15.29 0.61 -4.17
CA GLN A 97 15.18 0.46 -5.61
C GLN A 97 16.55 0.20 -6.25
N ALA A 98 17.57 0.99 -5.89
CA ALA A 98 18.93 0.81 -6.40
C ALA A 98 19.53 -0.54 -5.99
N ALA A 99 19.39 -0.94 -4.73
CA ALA A 99 19.87 -2.22 -4.23
C ALA A 99 19.16 -3.41 -4.90
N ALA A 100 17.84 -3.33 -5.09
CA ALA A 100 17.10 -4.38 -5.78
C ALA A 100 17.48 -4.50 -7.27
N GLN A 101 17.74 -3.37 -7.94
CA GLN A 101 18.25 -3.35 -9.32
C GLN A 101 19.64 -3.98 -9.43
N GLN A 102 20.56 -3.70 -8.48
CA GLN A 102 21.87 -4.35 -8.41
C GLN A 102 21.76 -5.87 -8.20
N LEU A 103 20.74 -6.31 -7.47
CA LEU A 103 20.40 -7.73 -7.33
C LEU A 103 19.70 -8.31 -8.58
N GLY A 104 19.49 -7.52 -9.64
CA GLY A 104 18.90 -7.93 -10.91
C GLY A 104 17.38 -7.99 -10.92
N LEU A 105 16.68 -7.27 -10.03
CA LEU A 105 15.23 -7.11 -10.09
C LEU A 105 14.86 -6.04 -11.13
N PRO A 106 13.97 -6.31 -12.10
CA PRO A 106 13.50 -5.29 -13.04
C PRO A 106 12.81 -4.11 -12.33
N PRO A 107 12.84 -2.90 -12.91
CA PRO A 107 12.11 -1.76 -12.38
C PRO A 107 10.59 -2.03 -12.34
N GLY A 108 9.88 -1.36 -11.43
CA GLY A 108 8.43 -1.50 -11.27
C GLY A 108 7.97 -2.72 -10.44
N ARG A 109 8.90 -3.58 -10.01
CA ARG A 109 8.58 -4.74 -9.13
C ARG A 109 8.46 -4.35 -7.65
N LEU A 110 9.02 -3.21 -7.25
CA LEU A 110 8.82 -2.60 -5.93
C LEU A 110 7.88 -1.41 -6.06
N LEU A 111 6.77 -1.44 -5.32
CA LEU A 111 5.78 -0.37 -5.27
C LEU A 111 5.77 0.24 -3.87
N PHE A 112 5.59 1.56 -3.78
CA PHE A 112 5.64 2.27 -2.50
C PHE A 112 4.37 3.09 -2.29
N SER A 113 3.89 3.10 -1.06
CA SER A 113 2.81 3.99 -0.61
C SER A 113 3.26 4.83 0.58
N ASN A 114 2.66 6.02 0.73
CA ASN A 114 2.91 6.86 1.89
C ASN A 114 2.39 6.21 3.18
N VAL A 115 2.80 6.79 4.31
CA VAL A 115 2.17 6.50 5.61
C VAL A 115 0.70 6.89 5.52
N ALA A 116 -0.17 5.99 5.97
CA ALA A 116 -1.61 6.17 5.99
C ALA A 116 -2.12 6.35 7.42
N ALA A 117 -3.34 6.86 7.56
CA ALA A 117 -4.03 6.88 8.85
C ALA A 117 -4.20 5.44 9.39
N LYS A 118 -4.40 5.29 10.70
CA LYS A 118 -4.36 3.98 11.37
C LYS A 118 -5.37 2.99 10.78
N GLU A 119 -6.60 3.42 10.53
CA GLU A 119 -7.64 2.60 9.92
C GLU A 119 -7.21 2.11 8.54
N GLU A 120 -6.77 3.03 7.68
CA GLU A 120 -6.33 2.71 6.33
C GLU A 120 -5.09 1.79 6.32
N HIS A 121 -4.14 2.03 7.23
CA HIS A 121 -2.94 1.22 7.36
C HIS A 121 -3.28 -0.24 7.69
N VAL A 122 -4.26 -0.46 8.57
CA VAL A 122 -4.73 -1.81 8.91
C VAL A 122 -5.54 -2.40 7.76
N ARG A 123 -6.45 -1.63 7.16
CA ARG A 123 -7.35 -2.13 6.09
C ARG A 123 -6.61 -2.59 4.83
N ARG A 124 -5.46 -1.98 4.53
CA ARG A 124 -4.69 -2.30 3.32
C ARG A 124 -3.69 -3.45 3.48
N GLY A 125 -3.47 -3.97 4.70
CA GLY A 125 -2.51 -5.04 5.02
C GLY A 125 -3.19 -6.30 5.51
#